data_AF-E0VK81-F1
#
_entry.id   AF-E0VK81-F1
#
_cell.length_a   1.000
_cell.length_b   1.000
_cell.length_c   1.000
_cell.angle_alpha   90.00
_cell.angle_beta   90.00
_cell.angle_gamma   90.00
#
_symmetry.space_group_name_H-M   'P 1'
#
loop_
_entity.id
_entity.type
_entity.pdbx_description
1 polymer ?
#
loop_
_entity_poly.entity_id
_entity_poly.type
_entity_poly.pdbx_seq_one_letter_code
_entity_poly.pdbx_strand_id
1 'polypeptide(L)'
;MYRDKNYGKSNDLFRKKSIRIGERVNYVNSPHVIAMVGLPARGKTYISKKLSRYLNWIGINTKVFNLGEYRRHATSAYKSHEFFRQDNLEAMAIRTQCCKEALKDVCKWLENGGEVAVFDATNSTMERRKMIHDFVVCKLNYKLFFVESVCDDPEIIEQNIMEVKVSSPDYANMPTDIALKDFLKRIEHYQEKYEPLDETQESSLSFMKIYNTGEKVVVHKHEGHIQSRIVYYLMNIHIVPRTIYLTRHGESEQNLEGRIGGDADLSPRGRQYANALAKYIAEQDICGLRVWTSWLKRTIQTVANVPAPQERWKALNEIDAGICEEMTYEEIASKFPEDFAARDENKFTYRYPRGESYEDLVARLEPVIMELERQGNVLVVSHQAVLRCLLAYFLDKNSEELPYLRVPLHTVMKLTPVAYGCRVDLIELGVDAVDTHRPKPRVSVVSKCTSVSIIK
;
A
#
# COMPACT_ATOMS: atom_id res chain seq x y z
N MET A 1 -20.57 11.66 67.98
CA MET A 1 -20.84 13.09 67.76
C MET A 1 -19.61 13.74 67.16
N TYR A 2 -19.60 14.00 65.86
CA TYR A 2 -19.09 15.23 65.23
C TYR A 2 -19.55 15.21 63.76
N ARG A 3 -19.92 16.40 63.27
CA ARG A 3 -20.82 16.66 62.14
C ARG A 3 -20.14 16.59 60.76
N ASP A 4 -20.98 16.24 59.80
CA ASP A 4 -21.00 16.57 58.36
C ASP A 4 -20.24 17.81 57.90
N LYS A 5 -19.65 17.70 56.68
CA LYS A 5 -19.93 18.61 55.55
C LYS A 5 -19.44 18.04 54.20
N ASN A 6 -20.41 17.84 53.30
CA ASN A 6 -20.41 17.99 51.84
C ASN A 6 -19.23 17.46 50.98
N TYR A 7 -19.49 16.39 50.22
CA TYR A 7 -19.08 16.32 48.81
C TYR A 7 -20.22 15.75 47.96
N GLY A 8 -20.77 16.62 47.11
CA GLY A 8 -21.68 16.25 46.05
C GLY A 8 -20.94 16.03 44.74
N LYS A 9 -21.47 15.09 43.94
CA LYS A 9 -21.33 14.94 42.48
C LYS A 9 -19.94 14.64 41.92
N SER A 10 -19.62 13.36 41.77
CA SER A 10 -18.89 12.86 40.59
C SER A 10 -19.18 11.36 40.41
N ASN A 11 -20.29 11.01 39.77
CA ASN A 11 -20.53 9.64 39.32
C ASN A 11 -21.47 9.68 38.11
N ASP A 12 -20.92 10.07 36.95
CA ASP A 12 -21.65 9.94 35.68
C ASP A 12 -20.72 9.92 34.45
N LEU A 13 -19.70 9.05 34.46
CA LEU A 13 -18.85 8.82 33.27
C LEU A 13 -18.74 7.36 32.80
N PHE A 14 -19.50 6.44 33.38
CA PHE A 14 -19.61 5.07 32.88
C PHE A 14 -21.00 4.79 32.30
N ARG A 15 -21.39 5.56 31.28
CA ARG A 15 -22.54 5.20 30.45
C ARG A 15 -22.05 4.26 29.35
N LYS A 16 -22.33 2.97 29.55
CA LYS A 16 -22.23 1.87 28.56
C LYS A 16 -22.58 2.37 27.15
N LYS A 17 -21.57 2.59 26.31
CA LYS A 17 -21.76 2.60 24.86
C LYS A 17 -21.95 1.16 24.43
N SER A 18 -23.14 0.87 23.90
CA SER A 18 -23.42 -0.37 23.19
C SER A 18 -22.40 -0.52 22.05
N ILE A 19 -21.70 -1.65 22.03
CA ILE A 19 -20.82 -2.03 20.93
C ILE A 19 -21.71 -2.17 19.69
N ARG A 20 -21.58 -1.24 18.74
CA ARG A 20 -22.22 -1.37 17.42
C ARG A 20 -21.34 -2.30 16.60
N ILE A 21 -21.95 -3.32 16.02
CA ILE A 21 -21.32 -4.22 15.05
C ILE A 21 -20.84 -3.35 13.87
N GLY A 22 -19.52 -3.27 13.65
CA GLY A 22 -18.91 -2.55 12.53
C GLY A 22 -17.99 -1.35 12.86
N GLU A 23 -17.63 -1.08 14.11
CA GLU A 23 -16.54 -0.11 14.38
C GLU A 23 -15.21 -0.66 13.83
N ARG A 24 -14.63 0.01 12.82
CA ARG A 24 -13.23 -0.18 12.44
C ARG A 24 -12.40 -0.13 13.72
N VAL A 25 -11.53 -1.11 13.92
CA VAL A 25 -10.51 -1.04 14.97
C VAL A 25 -9.71 0.23 14.66
N ASN A 26 -9.89 1.30 15.45
CA ASN A 26 -9.07 2.50 15.29
C ASN A 26 -7.65 2.13 15.68
N TYR A 27 -6.84 1.78 14.68
CA TYR A 27 -5.43 1.47 14.89
C TYR A 27 -4.71 2.74 15.35
N VAL A 28 -5.08 3.92 14.85
CA VAL A 28 -4.34 5.16 15.09
C VAL A 28 -5.01 6.02 16.20
N ASN A 29 -4.36 6.13 17.36
CA ASN A 29 -4.87 6.91 18.50
C ASN A 29 -4.71 8.44 18.37
N SER A 30 -3.81 8.90 17.50
CA SER A 30 -3.54 10.33 17.24
C SER A 30 -3.08 10.47 15.80
N PRO A 31 -3.55 11.47 15.02
CA PRO A 31 -3.10 11.66 13.65
C PRO A 31 -1.58 11.76 13.52
N HIS A 32 -1.02 11.19 12.45
CA HIS A 32 0.41 11.22 12.18
C HIS A 32 0.74 12.04 10.94
N VAL A 33 1.83 12.78 10.99
CA VAL A 33 2.46 13.38 9.82
C VAL A 33 3.83 12.76 9.62
N ILE A 34 4.06 12.19 8.44
CA ILE A 34 5.35 11.67 8.01
C ILE A 34 6.00 12.69 7.10
N ALA A 35 7.06 13.36 7.54
CA ALA A 35 7.72 14.41 6.77
C ALA A 35 8.97 13.86 6.09
N MET A 36 8.99 13.85 4.76
CA MET A 36 10.17 13.40 4.02
C MET A 36 11.30 14.42 4.11
N VAL A 37 12.54 13.96 4.14
CA VAL A 37 13.76 14.79 4.16
C VAL A 37 14.76 14.26 3.13
N GLY A 38 15.53 15.16 2.51
CA GLY A 38 16.66 14.81 1.66
C GLY A 38 16.68 15.58 0.34
N LEU A 39 17.82 15.49 -0.35
CA LEU A 39 18.07 16.18 -1.62
C LEU A 39 17.13 15.70 -2.75
N PRO A 40 16.95 16.48 -3.83
CA PRO A 40 16.21 16.01 -5.02
C PRO A 40 16.79 14.71 -5.60
N ALA A 41 15.95 13.92 -6.27
CA ALA A 41 16.29 12.60 -6.84
C ALA A 41 16.84 11.55 -5.83
N ARG A 42 16.54 11.69 -4.54
CA ARG A 42 16.84 10.70 -3.49
C ARG A 42 15.62 9.83 -3.13
N GLY A 43 14.85 9.35 -4.10
CA GLY A 43 13.75 8.40 -3.83
C GLY A 43 12.56 8.86 -2.95
N LYS A 44 12.53 10.08 -2.41
CA LYS A 44 11.47 10.54 -1.47
C LYS A 44 10.05 10.27 -1.97
N THR A 45 9.71 10.75 -3.17
CA THR A 45 8.35 10.56 -3.74
C THR A 45 8.02 9.08 -3.96
N TYR A 46 9.01 8.25 -4.31
CA TYR A 46 8.84 6.80 -4.43
C TYR A 46 8.51 6.20 -3.06
N ILE A 47 9.30 6.52 -2.03
CA ILE A 47 9.08 6.08 -0.65
C ILE A 47 7.70 6.54 -0.17
N SER A 48 7.34 7.81 -0.38
CA SER A 48 6.04 8.36 0.05
C SER A 48 4.86 7.61 -0.56
N LYS A 49 4.90 7.34 -1.87
CA LYS A 49 3.82 6.61 -2.55
C LYS A 49 3.76 5.15 -2.13
N LYS A 50 4.90 4.45 -2.07
CA LYS A 50 4.94 3.07 -1.58
C LYS A 50 4.47 2.94 -0.13
N LEU A 51 4.85 3.88 0.73
CA LEU A 51 4.43 3.90 2.12
C LEU A 51 2.92 4.15 2.22
N SER A 52 2.41 5.14 1.49
CA SER A 52 0.97 5.42 1.44
C SER A 52 0.17 4.22 0.94
N ARG A 53 0.65 3.54 -0.11
CA ARG A 53 0.02 2.33 -0.66
C ARG A 53 -0.02 1.20 0.36
N TYR A 54 1.10 0.95 1.04
CA TYR A 54 1.19 -0.05 2.09
C TYR A 54 0.23 0.26 3.24
N LEU A 55 0.27 1.48 3.79
CA LEU A 55 -0.58 1.87 4.90
C LEU A 55 -2.07 1.78 4.56
N ASN A 56 -2.48 2.23 3.36
CA ASN A 56 -3.88 2.06 2.93
C ASN A 56 -4.26 0.60 2.74
N TRP A 57 -3.37 -0.23 2.20
CA TRP A 57 -3.63 -1.66 1.98
C TRP A 57 -3.89 -2.39 3.30
N ILE A 58 -3.14 -2.08 4.37
CA ILE A 58 -3.39 -2.62 5.73
C ILE A 58 -4.54 -1.91 6.48
N GLY A 59 -5.26 -0.99 5.84
CA GLY A 59 -6.45 -0.35 6.40
C GLY A 59 -6.22 0.98 7.13
N ILE A 60 -5.03 1.59 7.04
CA ILE A 60 -4.72 2.90 7.63
C ILE A 60 -4.89 3.99 6.57
N ASN A 61 -5.89 4.84 6.74
CA ASN A 61 -6.25 5.89 5.79
C ASN A 61 -5.10 6.90 5.66
N THR A 62 -4.40 6.84 4.52
CA THR A 62 -3.14 7.57 4.31
C THR A 62 -3.16 8.36 3.01
N LYS A 63 -2.65 9.59 3.02
CA LYS A 63 -2.54 10.44 1.83
C LYS A 63 -1.19 11.13 1.72
N VAL A 64 -0.66 11.20 0.50
CA VAL A 64 0.56 11.95 0.16
C VAL A 64 0.22 13.39 -0.23
N PHE A 65 0.96 14.34 0.31
CA PHE A 65 0.94 15.76 -0.02
C PHE A 65 2.28 16.15 -0.65
N ASN A 66 2.32 16.23 -1.98
CA ASN A 66 3.55 16.52 -2.72
C ASN A 66 3.74 18.02 -2.91
N LEU A 67 4.73 18.61 -2.23
CA LEU A 67 4.94 20.06 -2.27
C LEU A 67 5.31 20.58 -3.67
N GLY A 68 5.85 19.73 -4.54
CA GLY A 68 6.11 20.06 -5.93
C GLY A 68 4.83 20.38 -6.73
N GLU A 69 3.70 19.73 -6.41
CA GLU A 69 2.40 20.00 -7.04
C GLU A 69 1.84 21.35 -6.61
N TYR A 70 1.87 21.66 -5.31
CA TYR A 70 1.49 22.96 -4.77
C TYR A 70 2.28 24.09 -5.43
N ARG A 71 3.60 23.93 -5.56
CA ARG A 71 4.45 24.89 -6.26
C ARG A 71 4.06 25.05 -7.73
N ARG A 72 3.80 23.95 -8.46
CA ARG A 72 3.38 24.00 -9.88
C ARG A 72 2.04 24.72 -10.07
N HIS A 73 1.11 24.58 -9.13
CA HIS A 73 -0.17 25.30 -9.18
C HIS A 73 -0.04 26.77 -8.79
N ALA A 74 0.80 27.08 -7.80
CA ALA A 74 1.00 28.44 -7.32
C ALA A 74 1.77 29.34 -8.30
N THR A 75 2.56 28.75 -9.21
CA THR A 75 3.34 29.55 -10.15
C THR A 75 3.66 28.82 -11.46
N SER A 76 3.43 29.50 -12.58
CA SER A 76 3.99 29.15 -13.88
C SER A 76 5.43 29.62 -14.06
N ALA A 77 6.03 30.26 -13.04
CA ALA A 77 7.36 30.87 -13.11
C ALA A 77 8.52 29.88 -12.99
N TYR A 78 8.27 28.56 -12.89
CA TYR A 78 9.35 27.59 -13.06
C TYR A 78 9.86 27.68 -14.51
N LYS A 79 11.05 28.28 -14.66
CA LYS A 79 11.75 28.38 -15.96
C LYS A 79 13.02 27.54 -15.97
N SER A 80 13.71 27.44 -14.82
CA SER A 80 14.97 26.72 -14.67
C SER A 80 15.32 26.52 -13.18
N HIS A 81 16.47 25.89 -12.93
CA HIS A 81 17.08 25.71 -11.61
C HIS A 81 17.28 27.02 -10.82
N GLU A 82 17.32 28.19 -11.47
CA GLU A 82 17.48 29.51 -10.85
C GLU A 82 16.38 29.82 -9.81
N PHE A 83 15.20 29.24 -9.97
CA PHE A 83 14.12 29.33 -8.98
C PHE A 83 14.49 28.69 -7.63
N PHE A 84 15.44 27.75 -7.60
CA PHE A 84 15.81 27.00 -6.40
C PHE A 84 16.97 27.60 -5.64
N ARG A 85 17.64 28.62 -6.20
CA ARG A 85 18.75 29.32 -5.55
C ARG A 85 18.36 29.88 -4.19
N GLN A 86 19.35 29.96 -3.31
CA GLN A 86 19.17 30.43 -1.94
C GLN A 86 19.16 31.96 -1.81
N ASP A 87 19.69 32.67 -2.80
CA ASP A 87 19.67 34.14 -2.87
C ASP A 87 18.39 34.67 -3.56
N ASN A 88 17.59 33.79 -4.16
CA ASN A 88 16.32 34.14 -4.78
C ASN A 88 15.20 34.28 -3.72
N LEU A 89 15.14 35.46 -3.08
CA LEU A 89 14.21 35.77 -1.98
C LEU A 89 12.74 35.62 -2.39
N GLU A 90 12.38 36.00 -3.62
CA GLU A 90 11.02 35.86 -4.14
C GLU A 90 10.62 34.38 -4.24
N ALA A 91 11.47 33.55 -4.86
CA ALA A 91 11.21 32.12 -4.97
C ALA A 91 11.24 31.41 -3.61
N MET A 92 12.07 31.85 -2.66
CA MET A 92 12.03 31.38 -1.27
C MET A 92 10.70 31.70 -0.60
N ALA A 93 10.17 32.91 -0.77
CA ALA A 93 8.88 33.31 -0.22
C ALA A 93 7.74 32.45 -0.80
N ILE A 94 7.73 32.24 -2.12
CA ILE A 94 6.76 31.37 -2.80
C ILE A 94 6.84 29.93 -2.26
N ARG A 95 8.04 29.33 -2.22
CA ARG A 95 8.24 27.96 -1.70
C ARG A 95 7.79 27.81 -0.24
N THR A 96 7.99 28.86 0.56
CA THR A 96 7.57 28.90 1.96
C THR A 96 6.05 29.01 2.08
N GLN A 97 5.41 29.80 1.24
CA GLN A 97 3.96 29.93 1.20
C GLN A 97 3.29 28.62 0.76
N CYS A 98 3.79 27.96 -0.29
CA CYS A 98 3.32 26.63 -0.69
C CYS A 98 3.44 25.61 0.45
N CYS A 99 4.51 25.67 1.24
CA CYS A 99 4.69 24.79 2.39
C CYS A 99 3.62 25.01 3.45
N LYS A 100 3.31 26.28 3.76
CA LYS A 100 2.25 26.63 4.72
C LYS A 100 0.86 26.21 4.24
N GLU A 101 0.58 26.36 2.96
CA GLU A 101 -0.69 25.94 2.34
C GLU A 101 -0.83 24.41 2.38
N ALA A 102 0.20 23.69 1.97
CA ALA A 102 0.19 22.23 2.02
C ALA A 102 0.02 21.70 3.46
N LEU A 103 0.63 22.33 4.47
CA LEU A 103 0.42 21.97 5.88
C LEU A 103 -1.00 22.25 6.37
N LYS A 104 -1.66 23.32 5.88
CA LYS A 104 -3.09 23.56 6.18
C LYS A 104 -3.98 22.48 5.57
N ASP A 105 -3.68 22.04 4.35
CA ASP A 105 -4.41 20.96 3.70
C ASP A 105 -4.20 19.61 4.40
N VAL A 106 -2.98 19.33 4.89
CA VAL A 106 -2.71 18.19 5.78
C VAL A 106 -3.62 18.23 7.01
N CYS A 107 -3.67 19.36 7.71
CA CYS A 107 -4.53 19.55 8.88
C CYS A 107 -6.00 19.27 8.55
N LYS A 108 -6.52 19.94 7.52
CA LYS A 108 -7.90 19.78 7.08
C LYS A 108 -8.23 18.34 6.72
N TRP A 109 -7.32 17.63 6.07
CA TRP A 109 -7.56 16.25 5.68
C TRP A 109 -7.54 15.29 6.88
N LEU A 110 -6.61 15.46 7.83
CA LEU A 110 -6.57 14.68 9.06
C LEU A 110 -7.82 14.93 9.95
N GLU A 111 -8.31 16.16 10.01
CA GLU A 111 -9.57 16.50 10.70
C GLU A 111 -10.80 15.83 10.06
N ASN A 112 -10.74 15.51 8.76
CA ASN A 112 -11.82 14.86 8.00
C ASN A 112 -11.66 13.32 7.92
N GLY A 113 -11.01 12.70 8.91
CA GLY A 113 -10.91 11.24 9.03
C GLY A 113 -9.69 10.61 8.38
N GLY A 114 -8.72 11.41 7.93
CA GLY A 114 -7.39 10.92 7.57
C GLY A 114 -6.59 10.52 8.83
N GLU A 115 -5.80 9.46 8.74
CA GLU A 115 -5.03 8.95 9.90
C GLU A 115 -3.54 9.27 9.79
N VAL A 116 -2.96 9.16 8.58
CA VAL A 116 -1.55 9.44 8.30
C VAL A 116 -1.39 10.33 7.08
N ALA A 117 -0.73 11.47 7.22
CA ALA A 117 -0.40 12.35 6.12
C ALA A 117 1.10 12.27 5.80
N VAL A 118 1.45 11.93 4.56
CA VAL A 118 2.85 11.91 4.11
C VAL A 118 3.17 13.22 3.40
N PHE A 119 3.98 14.06 4.05
CA PHE A 119 4.40 15.36 3.55
C PHE A 119 5.70 15.22 2.73
N ASP A 120 5.56 15.10 1.40
CA ASP A 120 6.67 14.88 0.45
C ASP A 120 7.27 16.21 -0.02
N ALA A 121 8.41 16.57 0.58
CA ALA A 121 9.23 17.73 0.24
C ALA A 121 10.71 17.45 0.55
N THR A 122 11.61 18.38 0.20
CA THR A 122 13.04 18.23 0.53
C THR A 122 13.32 18.42 2.02
N ASN A 123 12.64 19.37 2.66
CA ASN A 123 12.78 19.70 4.09
C ASN A 123 14.24 19.67 4.58
N SER A 124 15.14 20.17 3.74
CA SER A 124 16.59 19.97 3.82
C SER A 124 17.29 20.89 4.81
N THR A 125 16.57 21.80 5.48
CA THR A 125 17.11 22.74 6.47
C THR A 125 16.45 22.53 7.83
N MET A 126 17.21 22.78 8.90
CA MET A 126 16.70 22.71 10.27
C MET A 126 15.55 23.70 10.50
N GLU A 127 15.66 24.91 9.93
CA GLU A 127 14.62 25.94 10.02
C GLU A 127 13.27 25.44 9.47
N ARG A 128 13.30 24.76 8.31
CA ARG A 128 12.09 24.19 7.70
C ARG A 128 11.51 23.08 8.57
N ARG A 129 12.36 22.20 9.11
CA ARG A 129 11.90 21.10 9.97
C ARG A 129 11.32 21.62 11.29
N LYS A 130 11.92 22.64 11.88
CA LYS A 130 11.39 23.35 13.06
C LYS A 130 10.01 23.95 12.78
N MET A 131 9.83 24.62 11.63
CA MET A 131 8.51 25.14 11.22
C MET A 131 7.45 24.02 11.15
N ILE A 132 7.79 22.87 10.56
CA ILE A 132 6.89 21.72 10.47
C ILE A 132 6.58 21.17 11.87
N HIS A 133 7.60 21.03 12.73
CA HIS A 133 7.44 20.60 14.11
C HIS A 133 6.51 21.52 14.91
N ASP A 134 6.74 22.84 14.86
CA ASP A 134 5.93 23.81 15.59
C ASP A 134 4.47 23.79 15.12
N PHE A 135 4.23 23.57 13.82
CA PHE A 135 2.88 23.45 13.29
C PHE A 135 2.21 22.11 13.68
N VAL A 136 2.87 20.98 13.45
CA VAL A 136 2.27 19.65 13.62
C VAL A 136 2.19 19.26 15.10
N VAL A 137 3.28 19.43 15.85
CA VAL A 137 3.38 18.97 17.23
C VAL A 137 2.87 20.05 18.18
N CYS A 138 3.45 21.26 18.15
CA CYS A 138 3.13 22.28 19.15
C CYS A 138 1.72 22.87 18.96
N LYS A 139 1.29 23.08 17.70
CA LYS A 139 -0.02 23.69 17.42
C LYS A 139 -1.15 22.67 17.27
N LEU A 140 -0.95 21.57 16.55
CA LEU A 140 -2.01 20.58 16.29
C LEU A 140 -2.02 19.41 17.29
N ASN A 141 -0.95 19.23 18.07
CA ASN A 141 -0.79 18.08 18.97
C ASN A 141 -0.89 16.72 18.23
N TYR A 142 -0.37 16.67 17.01
CA TYR A 142 -0.24 15.46 16.20
C TYR A 142 1.15 14.85 16.34
N LYS A 143 1.29 13.57 15.97
CA LYS A 143 2.58 12.89 15.93
C LYS A 143 3.33 13.25 14.65
N LEU A 144 4.64 13.49 14.77
CA LEU A 144 5.52 13.81 13.65
C LEU A 144 6.65 12.80 13.58
N PHE A 145 6.89 12.24 12.40
CA PHE A 145 8.01 11.34 12.14
C PHE A 145 8.72 11.76 10.85
N PHE A 146 10.01 12.05 10.93
CA PHE A 146 10.78 12.38 9.73
C PHE A 146 11.36 11.13 9.07
N VAL A 147 11.33 11.07 7.75
CA VAL A 147 11.98 10.02 6.96
C VAL A 147 12.96 10.66 5.99
N GLU A 148 14.23 10.57 6.32
CA GLU A 148 15.30 11.08 5.48
C GLU A 148 15.83 10.00 4.55
N SER A 149 15.89 10.30 3.25
CA SER A 149 16.58 9.45 2.28
C SER A 149 17.90 10.10 1.88
N VAL A 150 18.98 9.43 2.25
CA VAL A 150 20.37 9.79 1.94
C VAL A 150 20.86 8.81 0.88
N CYS A 151 21.33 9.30 -0.26
CA CYS A 151 21.94 8.46 -1.28
C CYS A 151 23.05 9.24 -1.94
N ASP A 152 24.26 8.68 -1.91
CA ASP A 152 25.46 9.29 -2.48
C ASP A 152 25.97 8.48 -3.69
N ASP A 153 25.29 7.38 -4.03
CA ASP A 153 25.57 6.54 -5.19
C ASP A 153 25.17 7.26 -6.50
N PRO A 154 26.15 7.61 -7.37
CA PRO A 154 25.87 8.32 -8.62
C PRO A 154 24.95 7.56 -9.58
N GLU A 155 25.04 6.22 -9.65
CA GLU A 155 24.25 5.40 -10.57
C GLU A 155 22.78 5.43 -10.17
N ILE A 156 22.50 5.29 -8.87
CA ILE A 156 21.14 5.38 -8.32
C ILE A 156 20.56 6.78 -8.56
N ILE A 157 21.36 7.83 -8.37
CA ILE A 157 20.93 9.21 -8.57
C ILE A 157 20.58 9.46 -10.03
N GLU A 158 21.46 9.05 -10.95
CA GLU A 158 21.26 9.21 -12.39
C GLU A 158 20.00 8.46 -12.85
N GLN A 159 19.85 7.19 -12.43
CA GLN A 159 18.66 6.39 -12.74
C GLN A 159 17.38 7.07 -12.25
N ASN A 160 17.36 7.57 -11.01
CA ASN A 160 16.21 8.29 -10.45
C ASN A 160 15.88 9.58 -11.22
N ILE A 161 16.89 10.29 -11.73
CA ILE A 161 16.67 11.49 -12.54
C ILE A 161 16.05 11.09 -13.88
N MET A 162 16.64 10.09 -14.55
CA MET A 162 16.22 9.65 -15.88
C MET A 162 14.81 9.06 -15.88
N GLU A 163 14.48 8.19 -14.91
CA GLU A 163 13.18 7.52 -14.87
C GLU A 163 12.04 8.51 -14.52
N VAL A 164 12.30 9.45 -13.61
CA VAL A 164 11.23 10.17 -12.91
C VAL A 164 11.22 11.69 -13.12
N LYS A 165 12.40 12.30 -13.32
CA LYS A 165 12.54 13.76 -13.28
C LYS A 165 12.59 14.36 -14.67
N VAL A 166 13.29 13.74 -15.60
CA VAL A 166 13.31 14.17 -17.00
C VAL A 166 11.90 14.10 -17.62
N SER A 167 11.11 13.08 -17.26
CA SER A 167 9.73 12.90 -17.70
C SER A 167 8.70 13.71 -16.89
N SER A 168 9.14 14.52 -15.91
CA SER A 168 8.23 15.25 -15.04
C SER A 168 7.64 16.50 -15.71
N PRO A 169 6.48 17.01 -15.25
CA PRO A 169 5.87 18.20 -15.81
C PRO A 169 6.76 19.45 -15.78
N ASP A 170 7.74 19.50 -14.87
CA ASP A 170 8.72 20.60 -14.79
C ASP A 170 9.56 20.70 -16.08
N TYR A 171 9.77 19.58 -16.79
CA TYR A 171 10.69 19.48 -17.95
C TYR A 171 9.99 19.07 -19.25
N ALA A 172 8.65 19.07 -19.30
CA ALA A 172 7.88 18.55 -20.43
C ALA A 172 8.24 19.15 -21.81
N ASN A 173 8.73 20.38 -21.83
CA ASN A 173 9.10 21.11 -23.06
C ASN A 173 10.62 21.25 -23.25
N MET A 174 11.42 20.46 -22.54
CA MET A 174 12.88 20.55 -22.55
C MET A 174 13.51 19.25 -23.07
N PRO A 175 14.52 19.32 -23.96
CA PRO A 175 15.31 18.15 -24.34
C PRO A 175 15.93 17.46 -23.12
N THR A 176 16.01 16.13 -23.15
CA THR A 176 16.45 15.30 -22.02
C THR A 176 17.83 15.69 -21.48
N ASP A 177 18.78 16.00 -22.36
CA ASP A 177 20.15 16.40 -22.00
C ASP A 177 20.18 17.76 -21.29
N ILE A 178 19.34 18.71 -21.70
CA ILE A 178 19.20 20.02 -21.07
C ILE A 178 18.48 19.88 -19.72
N ALA A 179 17.42 19.07 -19.66
CA ALA A 179 16.68 18.78 -18.43
C ALA A 179 17.57 18.14 -17.37
N LEU A 180 18.42 17.20 -17.76
CA LEU A 180 19.41 16.57 -16.87
C LEU A 180 20.38 17.63 -16.30
N LYS A 181 20.96 18.47 -17.15
CA LYS A 181 21.89 19.54 -16.71
C LYS A 181 21.23 20.54 -15.77
N ASP A 182 20.00 20.97 -16.07
CA ASP A 182 19.22 21.85 -15.19
C ASP A 182 18.94 21.18 -13.84
N PHE A 183 18.54 19.91 -13.85
CA PHE A 183 18.23 19.18 -12.63
C PHE A 183 19.46 18.95 -11.74
N LEU A 184 20.63 18.69 -12.33
CA LEU A 184 21.90 18.58 -11.58
C LEU A 184 22.24 19.89 -10.87
N LYS A 185 22.16 21.04 -11.56
CA LYS A 185 22.34 22.36 -10.93
C LYS A 185 21.30 22.62 -9.84
N ARG A 186 20.05 22.18 -10.05
CA ARG A 186 19.02 22.24 -9.00
C ARG A 186 19.44 21.46 -7.75
N ILE A 187 20.07 20.29 -7.88
CA ILE A 187 20.60 19.54 -6.73
C ILE A 187 21.70 20.34 -6.03
N GLU A 188 22.64 20.93 -6.77
CA GLU A 188 23.73 21.77 -6.23
C GLU A 188 23.17 22.90 -5.34
N HIS A 189 22.15 23.64 -5.81
CA HIS A 189 21.49 24.69 -5.02
C HIS A 189 20.90 24.20 -3.68
N TYR A 190 20.48 22.94 -3.61
CA TYR A 190 20.01 22.34 -2.35
C TYR A 190 21.17 21.85 -1.48
N GLN A 191 22.27 21.38 -2.07
CA GLN A 191 23.46 20.91 -1.35
C GLN A 191 24.13 22.03 -0.56
N GLU A 192 24.16 23.26 -1.09
CA GLU A 192 24.78 24.43 -0.44
C GLU A 192 24.29 24.70 1.00
N LYS A 193 23.04 24.34 1.31
CA LYS A 193 22.42 24.53 2.63
C LYS A 193 21.79 23.25 3.19
N TYR A 194 22.21 22.08 2.71
CA TYR A 194 21.65 20.83 3.20
C TYR A 194 22.19 20.54 4.61
N GLU A 195 21.27 20.48 5.57
CA GLU A 195 21.51 20.11 6.96
C GLU A 195 20.82 18.76 7.20
N PRO A 196 21.55 17.63 7.16
CA PRO A 196 20.98 16.31 7.43
C PRO A 196 20.35 16.25 8.83
N LEU A 197 19.44 15.30 9.08
CA LEU A 197 18.95 15.07 10.44
C LEU A 197 20.11 14.61 11.34
N ASP A 198 20.20 15.17 12.54
CA ASP A 198 21.24 14.88 13.51
C ASP A 198 20.66 14.57 14.90
N GLU A 199 21.11 13.48 15.50
CA GLU A 199 20.61 12.96 16.77
C GLU A 199 20.89 13.89 17.96
N THR A 200 21.92 14.74 17.86
CA THR A 200 22.34 15.66 18.92
C THR A 200 21.69 17.03 18.77
N GLN A 201 21.68 17.59 17.56
CA GLN A 201 21.12 18.90 17.28
C GLN A 201 19.59 18.89 17.25
N GLU A 202 18.99 17.77 16.82
CA GLU A 202 17.54 17.58 16.73
C GLU A 202 17.08 16.44 17.65
N SER A 203 17.66 16.38 18.86
CA SER A 203 17.49 15.29 19.82
C SER A 203 16.06 15.03 20.28
N SER A 204 15.14 15.99 20.11
CA SER A 204 13.72 15.85 20.43
C SER A 204 12.87 15.27 19.31
N LEU A 205 13.40 15.17 18.09
CA LEU A 205 12.64 14.69 16.93
C LEU A 205 12.63 13.16 16.85
N SER A 206 11.53 12.60 16.37
CA SER A 206 11.43 11.19 15.97
C SER A 206 11.73 11.08 14.48
N PHE A 207 12.71 10.25 14.10
CA PHE A 207 13.08 10.10 12.70
C PHE A 207 13.72 8.76 12.32
N MET A 208 13.73 8.51 11.01
CA MET A 208 14.53 7.48 10.37
C MET A 208 15.40 8.10 9.27
N LYS A 209 16.64 7.62 9.15
CA LYS A 209 17.54 7.89 8.01
C LYS A 209 17.78 6.60 7.26
N ILE A 210 17.52 6.60 5.95
CA ILE A 210 17.73 5.48 5.03
C ILE A 210 18.88 5.85 4.11
N TYR A 211 19.98 5.11 4.18
CA TYR A 211 21.17 5.33 3.37
C TYR A 211 21.21 4.34 2.21
N ASN A 212 21.54 4.85 1.01
CA ASN A 212 21.79 4.07 -0.21
C ASN A 212 20.78 2.91 -0.40
N THR A 213 19.50 3.25 -0.51
CA THR A 213 18.46 2.22 -0.78
C THR A 213 18.30 1.17 0.33
N GLY A 214 18.70 1.49 1.57
CA GLY A 214 18.48 0.61 2.72
C GLY A 214 19.70 -0.20 3.15
N GLU A 215 20.88 0.05 2.56
CA GLU A 215 22.16 -0.52 3.03
C GLU A 215 22.40 -0.26 4.53
N LYS A 216 22.00 0.91 5.00
CA LYS A 216 22.04 1.28 6.41
C LYS A 216 20.80 2.06 6.77
N VAL A 217 20.25 1.78 7.94
CA VAL A 217 19.12 2.50 8.51
C VAL A 217 19.46 2.95 9.92
N VAL A 218 19.15 4.20 10.24
CA VAL A 218 19.24 4.76 11.59
C VAL A 218 17.83 5.15 12.01
N VAL A 219 17.42 4.77 13.22
CA VAL A 219 16.12 5.10 13.78
C VAL A 219 16.30 5.76 15.13
N HIS A 220 15.73 6.95 15.30
CA HIS A 220 15.82 7.76 16.50
C HIS A 220 14.42 8.03 17.06
N LYS A 221 14.18 7.64 18.32
CA LYS A 221 12.97 7.96 19.09
C LYS A 221 11.64 7.74 18.36
N HIS A 222 11.50 6.66 17.59
CA HIS A 222 10.19 6.30 17.04
C HIS A 222 9.22 5.95 18.18
N GLU A 223 7.96 6.36 18.05
CA GLU A 223 6.94 6.22 19.08
C GLU A 223 5.72 5.47 18.55
N GLY A 224 5.23 4.51 19.33
CA GLY A 224 4.00 3.79 19.05
C GLY A 224 4.10 2.82 17.87
N HIS A 225 3.01 2.08 17.65
CA HIS A 225 2.98 0.99 16.68
C HIS A 225 3.01 1.47 15.22
N ILE A 226 2.45 2.65 14.89
CA ILE A 226 2.46 3.20 13.53
C ILE A 226 3.89 3.48 13.08
N GLN A 227 4.65 4.25 13.85
CA GLN A 227 6.03 4.57 13.49
C GLN A 227 6.89 3.30 13.46
N SER A 228 6.68 2.36 14.39
CA SER A 228 7.35 1.05 14.37
C SER A 228 7.06 0.25 13.09
N ARG A 229 5.81 0.25 12.63
CA ARG A 229 5.40 -0.38 11.37
C ARG A 229 6.00 0.30 10.14
N ILE A 230 6.04 1.63 10.13
CA ILE A 230 6.67 2.40 9.07
C ILE A 230 8.16 2.06 9.01
N VAL A 231 8.84 2.05 10.16
CA VAL A 231 10.25 1.66 10.29
C VAL A 231 10.46 0.26 9.70
N TYR A 232 9.66 -0.72 10.14
CA TYR A 232 9.76 -2.10 9.66
C TYR A 232 9.55 -2.21 8.14
N TYR A 233 8.52 -1.54 7.60
CA TYR A 233 8.27 -1.56 6.16
C TYR A 233 9.43 -0.93 5.37
N LEU A 234 9.90 0.25 5.79
CA LEU A 234 10.94 0.98 5.08
C LEU A 234 12.31 0.29 5.13
N MET A 235 12.56 -0.54 6.15
CA MET A 235 13.75 -1.40 6.21
C MET A 235 13.74 -2.55 5.18
N ASN A 236 12.56 -2.91 4.65
CA ASN A 236 12.41 -4.06 3.75
C ASN A 236 12.16 -3.67 2.29
N ILE A 237 11.98 -2.38 1.97
CA ILE A 237 11.82 -1.94 0.58
C ILE A 237 13.18 -1.71 -0.10
N HIS A 238 13.24 -1.99 -1.40
CA HIS A 238 14.34 -1.56 -2.26
C HIS A 238 13.85 -1.02 -3.60
N ILE A 239 14.72 -0.30 -4.32
CA ILE A 239 14.46 0.27 -5.65
C ILE A 239 15.07 -0.56 -6.79
N VAL A 240 15.78 -1.65 -6.49
CA VAL A 240 16.35 -2.52 -7.53
C VAL A 240 15.23 -3.08 -8.42
N PRO A 241 15.32 -2.91 -9.75
CA PRO A 241 14.36 -3.48 -10.70
C PRO A 241 14.23 -4.99 -10.54
N ARG A 242 12.99 -5.47 -10.54
CA ARG A 242 12.68 -6.90 -10.39
C ARG A 242 11.35 -7.24 -11.03
N THR A 243 11.08 -8.53 -11.19
CA THR A 243 9.80 -9.02 -11.70
C THR A 243 9.15 -9.95 -10.70
N ILE A 244 7.86 -9.71 -10.42
CA ILE A 244 7.03 -10.60 -9.61
C ILE A 244 6.05 -11.30 -10.53
N TYR A 245 5.95 -12.61 -10.46
CA TYR A 245 4.99 -13.40 -11.21
C TYR A 245 3.92 -13.90 -10.26
N LEU A 246 2.65 -13.61 -10.55
CA LEU A 246 1.53 -14.10 -9.79
C LEU A 246 0.70 -15.03 -10.69
N THR A 247 0.37 -16.21 -10.20
CA THR A 247 -0.61 -17.05 -10.88
C THR A 247 -1.36 -17.94 -9.90
N ARG A 248 -2.54 -18.40 -10.30
CA ARG A 248 -3.29 -19.37 -9.51
C ARG A 248 -2.66 -20.74 -9.70
N HIS A 249 -2.99 -21.67 -8.80
CA HIS A 249 -2.89 -23.08 -9.14
C HIS A 249 -3.59 -23.38 -10.48
N GLY A 250 -3.18 -24.46 -11.14
CA GLY A 250 -3.96 -25.05 -12.24
C GLY A 250 -5.38 -25.39 -11.78
N GLU A 251 -6.32 -25.49 -12.73
CA GLU A 251 -7.70 -25.89 -12.46
C GLU A 251 -7.75 -27.15 -11.58
N SER A 252 -8.53 -27.10 -10.48
CA SER A 252 -8.74 -28.25 -9.58
C SER A 252 -10.07 -28.95 -9.87
N GLU A 253 -10.22 -30.18 -9.34
CA GLU A 253 -11.50 -30.91 -9.44
C GLU A 253 -12.67 -30.10 -8.83
N GLN A 254 -12.45 -29.45 -7.68
CA GLN A 254 -13.44 -28.56 -7.07
C GLN A 254 -13.79 -27.33 -7.93
N ASN A 255 -12.87 -26.85 -8.78
CA ASN A 255 -13.21 -25.78 -9.71
C ASN A 255 -14.21 -26.26 -10.77
N LEU A 256 -14.05 -27.48 -11.29
CA LEU A 256 -15.00 -28.07 -12.25
C LEU A 256 -16.39 -28.25 -11.63
N GLU A 257 -16.45 -28.58 -10.35
CA GLU A 257 -17.70 -28.73 -9.58
C GLU A 257 -18.30 -27.41 -9.11
N GLY A 258 -17.61 -26.27 -9.28
CA GLY A 258 -18.06 -24.97 -8.78
C GLY A 258 -18.03 -24.83 -7.26
N ARG A 259 -17.26 -25.68 -6.56
CA ARG A 259 -17.11 -25.66 -5.09
C ARG A 259 -15.99 -24.71 -4.65
N ILE A 260 -16.20 -24.04 -3.51
CA ILE A 260 -15.20 -23.15 -2.90
C ILE A 260 -14.40 -23.88 -1.81
N GLY A 261 -13.21 -23.38 -1.47
CA GLY A 261 -12.40 -23.92 -0.37
C GLY A 261 -11.67 -25.23 -0.71
N GLY A 262 -11.59 -26.12 0.27
CA GLY A 262 -11.10 -27.49 0.20
C GLY A 262 -9.62 -27.66 -0.16
N ASP A 263 -9.22 -28.91 -0.36
CA ASP A 263 -7.84 -29.32 -0.69
C ASP A 263 -7.80 -30.36 -1.83
N ALA A 264 -8.62 -30.15 -2.87
CA ALA A 264 -8.68 -31.04 -4.02
C ALA A 264 -7.40 -31.00 -4.89
N ASP A 265 -7.17 -32.10 -5.60
CA ASP A 265 -6.12 -32.26 -6.59
C ASP A 265 -6.40 -31.45 -7.87
N LEU A 266 -5.37 -31.30 -8.71
CA LEU A 266 -5.51 -30.73 -10.04
C LEU A 266 -6.39 -31.59 -10.95
N SER A 267 -7.19 -30.94 -11.79
CA SER A 267 -7.89 -31.57 -12.91
C SER A 267 -6.90 -32.01 -14.01
N PRO A 268 -7.33 -32.80 -15.01
CA PRO A 268 -6.51 -33.08 -16.18
C PRO A 268 -5.99 -31.81 -16.87
N ARG A 269 -6.82 -30.76 -16.99
CA ARG A 269 -6.39 -29.45 -17.55
C ARG A 269 -5.47 -28.70 -16.59
N GLY A 270 -5.69 -28.78 -15.28
CA GLY A 270 -4.78 -28.23 -14.29
C GLY A 270 -3.36 -28.82 -14.39
N ARG A 271 -3.24 -30.13 -14.64
CA ARG A 271 -1.94 -30.78 -14.89
C ARG A 271 -1.29 -30.32 -16.20
N GLN A 272 -2.09 -30.10 -17.26
CA GLN A 272 -1.58 -29.52 -18.51
C GLN A 272 -1.03 -28.11 -18.28
N TYR A 273 -1.76 -27.28 -17.52
CA TYR A 273 -1.31 -25.95 -17.13
C TYR A 273 -0.02 -25.98 -16.31
N ALA A 274 0.11 -26.90 -15.34
CA ALA A 274 1.33 -27.07 -14.54
C ALA A 274 2.56 -27.32 -15.42
N ASN A 275 2.42 -28.17 -16.45
CA ASN A 275 3.49 -28.44 -17.40
C ASN A 275 3.78 -27.23 -18.31
N ALA A 276 2.74 -26.53 -18.76
CA ALA A 276 2.90 -25.30 -19.56
C ALA A 276 3.59 -24.18 -18.76
N LEU A 277 3.25 -24.03 -17.47
CA LEU A 277 3.89 -23.09 -16.55
C LEU A 277 5.36 -23.42 -16.35
N ALA A 278 5.69 -24.69 -16.07
CA ALA A 278 7.08 -25.14 -15.90
C ALA A 278 7.92 -24.86 -17.15
N LYS A 279 7.37 -25.16 -18.34
CA LYS A 279 8.01 -24.85 -19.62
C LYS A 279 8.21 -23.35 -19.80
N TYR A 280 7.15 -22.56 -19.62
CA TYR A 280 7.20 -21.10 -19.76
C TYR A 280 8.26 -20.48 -18.84
N ILE A 281 8.28 -20.86 -17.56
CA ILE A 281 9.25 -20.33 -16.59
C ILE A 281 10.68 -20.72 -16.94
N ALA A 282 10.92 -21.95 -17.40
CA ALA A 282 12.24 -22.37 -17.85
C ALA A 282 12.71 -21.57 -19.08
N GLU A 283 11.82 -21.25 -20.02
CA GLU A 283 12.12 -20.45 -21.21
C GLU A 283 12.42 -18.98 -20.89
N GLN A 284 11.94 -18.45 -19.76
CA GLN A 284 12.24 -17.08 -19.35
C GLN A 284 13.66 -16.88 -18.79
N ASP A 285 14.37 -17.98 -18.44
CA ASP A 285 15.73 -17.96 -17.87
C ASP A 285 15.91 -16.92 -16.74
N ILE A 286 15.01 -16.96 -15.75
CA ILE A 286 14.93 -15.92 -14.71
C ILE A 286 16.00 -16.19 -13.64
N CYS A 287 17.07 -15.42 -13.68
CA CYS A 287 18.14 -15.49 -12.67
C CYS A 287 17.59 -15.27 -11.25
N GLY A 288 17.96 -16.16 -10.33
CA GLY A 288 17.63 -16.07 -8.91
C GLY A 288 16.14 -16.25 -8.58
N LEU A 289 15.34 -16.85 -9.47
CA LEU A 289 13.91 -17.06 -9.25
C LEU A 289 13.66 -17.91 -7.99
N ARG A 290 12.76 -17.42 -7.13
CA ARG A 290 12.15 -18.21 -6.06
C ARG A 290 10.70 -18.53 -6.37
N VAL A 291 10.22 -19.68 -5.91
CA VAL A 291 8.82 -20.11 -6.09
C VAL A 291 8.16 -20.24 -4.74
N TRP A 292 7.03 -19.56 -4.55
CA TRP A 292 6.24 -19.65 -3.33
C TRP A 292 4.88 -20.28 -3.62
N THR A 293 4.49 -21.22 -2.77
CA THR A 293 3.17 -21.84 -2.82
C THR A 293 2.44 -21.69 -1.51
N SER A 294 1.13 -21.94 -1.55
CA SER A 294 0.39 -22.29 -0.35
C SER A 294 0.74 -23.69 0.15
N TRP A 295 0.10 -24.14 1.23
CA TRP A 295 0.19 -25.51 1.71
C TRP A 295 -0.82 -26.47 1.04
N LEU A 296 -1.71 -25.96 0.18
CA LEU A 296 -2.76 -26.76 -0.44
C LEU A 296 -2.23 -27.51 -1.66
N LYS A 297 -2.67 -28.76 -1.85
CA LYS A 297 -2.15 -29.71 -2.85
C LYS A 297 -2.08 -29.10 -4.25
N ARG A 298 -3.14 -28.42 -4.67
CA ARG A 298 -3.25 -27.81 -6.01
C ARG A 298 -2.13 -26.83 -6.33
N THR A 299 -1.65 -26.01 -5.40
CA THR A 299 -0.54 -25.07 -5.68
C THR A 299 0.79 -25.83 -5.75
N ILE A 300 0.99 -26.80 -4.85
CA ILE A 300 2.19 -27.66 -4.80
C ILE A 300 2.32 -28.49 -6.09
N GLN A 301 1.22 -29.11 -6.53
CA GLN A 301 1.18 -29.89 -7.78
C GLN A 301 1.43 -29.02 -9.01
N THR A 302 0.98 -27.76 -8.99
CA THR A 302 1.16 -26.83 -10.11
C THR A 302 2.63 -26.51 -10.37
N VAL A 303 3.45 -26.44 -9.33
CA VAL A 303 4.87 -26.09 -9.44
C VAL A 303 5.82 -27.28 -9.40
N ALA A 304 5.31 -28.51 -9.35
CA ALA A 304 6.12 -29.71 -9.12
C ALA A 304 7.31 -29.84 -10.10
N ASN A 305 7.15 -29.37 -11.34
CA ASN A 305 8.16 -29.43 -12.39
C ASN A 305 8.88 -28.09 -12.65
N VAL A 306 8.63 -27.04 -11.85
CA VAL A 306 9.29 -25.73 -12.01
C VAL A 306 10.71 -25.80 -11.42
N PRO A 307 11.77 -25.54 -12.22
CA PRO A 307 13.17 -25.76 -11.81
C PRO A 307 13.72 -24.57 -10.99
N ALA A 308 13.13 -24.30 -9.84
CA ALA A 308 13.56 -23.24 -8.93
C ALA A 308 13.32 -23.62 -7.46
N PRO A 309 14.07 -23.05 -6.49
CA PRO A 309 13.83 -23.27 -5.07
C PRO A 309 12.39 -22.94 -4.67
N GLN A 310 11.73 -23.88 -4.00
CA GLN A 310 10.31 -23.79 -3.64
C GLN A 310 10.13 -23.64 -2.12
N GLU A 311 9.31 -22.67 -1.70
CA GLU A 311 8.98 -22.41 -0.30
C GLU A 311 7.47 -22.43 -0.10
N ARG A 312 7.01 -22.99 1.02
CA ARG A 312 5.57 -23.14 1.32
C ARG A 312 5.15 -22.21 2.45
N TRP A 313 4.19 -21.35 2.15
CA TRP A 313 3.69 -20.35 3.09
C TRP A 313 2.25 -20.66 3.45
N LYS A 314 1.99 -20.98 4.72
CA LYS A 314 0.60 -21.18 5.19
C LYS A 314 -0.24 -19.92 5.02
N ALA A 315 0.39 -18.75 5.12
CA ALA A 315 -0.22 -17.45 4.83
C ALA A 315 -0.69 -17.29 3.37
N LEU A 316 -0.26 -18.14 2.44
CA LEU A 316 -0.74 -18.16 1.06
C LEU A 316 -1.91 -19.11 0.82
N ASN A 317 -2.43 -19.81 1.84
CA ASN A 317 -3.65 -20.61 1.70
C ASN A 317 -4.85 -19.74 1.30
N GLU A 318 -5.78 -20.32 0.54
CA GLU A 318 -7.02 -19.65 0.14
C GLU A 318 -7.78 -19.11 1.36
N ILE A 319 -8.64 -18.12 1.12
CA ILE A 319 -9.57 -17.63 2.14
C ILE A 319 -10.38 -18.80 2.72
N ASP A 320 -10.40 -18.90 4.06
CA ASP A 320 -11.18 -19.90 4.77
C ASP A 320 -12.68 -19.54 4.73
N ALA A 321 -13.49 -20.35 4.04
CA ALA A 321 -14.93 -20.16 3.96
C ALA A 321 -15.69 -20.73 5.19
N GLY A 322 -14.99 -21.24 6.20
CA GLY A 322 -15.54 -21.74 7.45
C GLY A 322 -16.57 -22.84 7.22
N ILE A 323 -17.80 -22.62 7.69
CA ILE A 323 -18.90 -23.59 7.50
C ILE A 323 -19.34 -23.75 6.03
N CYS A 324 -18.91 -22.85 5.14
CA CYS A 324 -19.22 -22.88 3.71
C CYS A 324 -18.13 -23.55 2.85
N GLU A 325 -17.08 -24.10 3.48
CA GLU A 325 -16.07 -24.89 2.78
C GLU A 325 -16.71 -26.06 1.99
N GLU A 326 -16.15 -26.33 0.81
CA GLU A 326 -16.59 -27.39 -0.11
C GLU A 326 -18.02 -27.25 -0.64
N MET A 327 -18.68 -26.10 -0.46
CA MET A 327 -20.01 -25.84 -1.04
C MET A 327 -19.94 -25.09 -2.37
N THR A 328 -20.97 -25.26 -3.21
CA THR A 328 -21.19 -24.34 -4.35
C THR A 328 -21.84 -23.04 -3.88
N TYR A 329 -21.78 -21.99 -4.71
CA TYR A 329 -22.47 -20.73 -4.38
C TYR A 329 -24.00 -20.89 -4.30
N GLU A 330 -24.59 -21.78 -5.09
CA GLU A 330 -26.01 -22.13 -5.07
C GLU A 330 -26.39 -22.84 -3.77
N GLU A 331 -25.55 -23.77 -3.30
CA GLU A 331 -25.74 -24.44 -2.02
C GLU A 331 -25.68 -23.45 -0.85
N ILE A 332 -24.74 -22.48 -0.89
CA ILE A 332 -24.64 -21.42 0.11
C ILE A 332 -25.87 -20.52 0.08
N ALA A 333 -26.31 -20.09 -1.12
CA ALA A 333 -27.50 -19.25 -1.26
C ALA A 333 -28.77 -19.94 -0.73
N SER A 334 -28.88 -21.26 -0.87
CA SER A 334 -30.01 -22.04 -0.36
C SER A 334 -29.93 -22.31 1.15
N LYS A 335 -28.73 -22.62 1.69
CA LYS A 335 -28.56 -23.01 3.10
C LYS A 335 -28.38 -21.81 4.03
N PHE A 336 -27.72 -20.76 3.56
CA PHE A 336 -27.35 -19.56 4.31
C PHE A 336 -27.69 -18.29 3.51
N PRO A 337 -28.98 -18.01 3.22
CA PRO A 337 -29.40 -16.90 2.37
C PRO A 337 -29.01 -15.52 2.92
N GLU A 338 -29.03 -15.37 4.25
CA GLU A 338 -28.62 -14.12 4.92
C GLU A 338 -27.12 -13.84 4.75
N ASP A 339 -26.28 -14.87 4.96
CA ASP A 339 -24.83 -14.81 4.74
C ASP A 339 -24.48 -14.51 3.28
N PHE A 340 -25.18 -15.15 2.34
CA PHE A 340 -24.98 -14.92 0.91
C PHE A 340 -25.27 -13.46 0.53
N ALA A 341 -26.38 -12.90 1.04
CA ALA A 341 -26.75 -11.50 0.83
C ALA A 341 -25.77 -10.52 1.52
N ALA A 342 -25.40 -10.79 2.77
CA ALA A 342 -24.45 -9.96 3.53
C ALA A 342 -23.07 -9.90 2.86
N ARG A 343 -22.61 -11.02 2.29
CA ARG A 343 -21.37 -11.09 1.53
C ARG A 343 -21.42 -10.26 0.24
N ASP A 344 -22.56 -10.22 -0.42
CA ASP A 344 -22.74 -9.42 -1.63
C ASP A 344 -22.80 -7.92 -1.34
N GLU A 345 -23.40 -7.53 -0.22
CA GLU A 345 -23.47 -6.14 0.23
C GLU A 345 -22.09 -5.59 0.61
N ASN A 346 -21.32 -6.32 1.42
CA ASN A 346 -20.02 -5.88 1.90
C ASN A 346 -18.95 -6.98 1.88
N LYS A 347 -18.56 -7.38 0.67
CA LYS A 347 -17.64 -8.49 0.41
C LYS A 347 -16.26 -8.36 1.05
N PHE A 348 -15.80 -7.15 1.33
CA PHE A 348 -14.47 -6.95 1.92
C PHE A 348 -14.46 -7.30 3.42
N THR A 349 -15.40 -6.75 4.19
CA THR A 349 -15.45 -6.95 5.65
C THR A 349 -16.30 -8.14 6.07
N TYR A 350 -17.15 -8.67 5.19
CA TYR A 350 -17.90 -9.89 5.47
C TYR A 350 -16.94 -11.03 5.83
N ARG A 351 -17.12 -11.60 7.02
CA ARG A 351 -16.39 -12.76 7.51
C ARG A 351 -17.30 -13.97 7.45
N TYR A 352 -16.86 -15.03 6.76
CA TYR A 352 -17.59 -16.29 6.79
C TYR A 352 -17.74 -16.80 8.23
N PRO A 353 -18.87 -17.42 8.61
CA PRO A 353 -19.02 -18.00 9.95
C PRO A 353 -17.94 -19.05 10.19
N ARG A 354 -17.12 -18.84 11.24
CA ARG A 354 -15.94 -19.64 11.57
C ARG A 354 -14.85 -19.68 10.48
N GLY A 355 -14.84 -18.68 9.60
CA GLY A 355 -13.83 -18.50 8.55
C GLY A 355 -13.25 -17.09 8.57
N GLU A 356 -12.84 -16.62 7.39
CA GLU A 356 -12.12 -15.36 7.18
C GLU A 356 -12.94 -14.34 6.36
N SER A 357 -12.59 -13.06 6.48
CA SER A 357 -12.92 -12.00 5.54
C SER A 357 -11.73 -11.66 4.62
N TYR A 358 -11.94 -10.80 3.62
CA TYR A 358 -10.79 -10.24 2.87
C TYR A 358 -9.91 -9.35 3.74
N GLU A 359 -10.49 -8.70 4.77
CA GLU A 359 -9.74 -7.91 5.75
C GLU A 359 -8.81 -8.80 6.60
N ASP A 360 -9.29 -9.97 7.06
CA ASP A 360 -8.45 -10.96 7.75
C ASP A 360 -7.33 -11.46 6.85
N LEU A 361 -7.65 -11.69 5.57
CA LEU A 361 -6.70 -12.15 4.57
C LEU A 361 -5.59 -11.12 4.30
N VAL A 362 -5.93 -9.83 4.22
CA VAL A 362 -4.96 -8.74 4.12
C VAL A 362 -4.01 -8.75 5.32
N ALA A 363 -4.53 -8.84 6.55
CA ALA A 363 -3.71 -8.91 7.76
C ALA A 363 -2.79 -10.15 7.76
N ARG A 364 -3.30 -11.31 7.32
CA ARG A 364 -2.52 -12.56 7.19
C ARG A 364 -1.43 -12.48 6.12
N LEU A 365 -1.65 -11.73 5.05
CA LEU A 365 -0.72 -11.58 3.93
C LEU A 365 0.35 -10.51 4.13
N GLU A 366 0.26 -9.70 5.19
CA GLU A 366 1.26 -8.65 5.45
C GLU A 366 2.70 -9.18 5.47
N PRO A 367 3.05 -10.30 6.16
CA PRO A 367 4.40 -10.85 6.11
C PRO A 367 4.84 -11.28 4.71
N VAL A 368 3.90 -11.73 3.87
CA VAL A 368 4.17 -12.09 2.46
C VAL A 368 4.52 -10.84 1.65
N ILE A 369 3.77 -9.74 1.84
CA ILE A 369 4.08 -8.46 1.19
C ILE A 369 5.45 -7.94 1.61
N MET A 370 5.81 -8.03 2.89
CA MET A 370 7.14 -7.61 3.35
C MET A 370 8.25 -8.39 2.65
N GLU A 371 8.09 -9.71 2.52
CA GLU A 371 9.08 -10.55 1.86
C GLU A 371 9.11 -10.30 0.33
N LEU A 372 7.97 -10.06 -0.32
CA LEU A 372 7.92 -9.64 -1.74
C LEU A 372 8.56 -8.27 -1.96
N GLU A 373 8.52 -7.39 -0.95
CA GLU A 373 9.19 -6.10 -1.01
C GLU A 373 10.71 -6.20 -0.88
N ARG A 374 11.20 -7.24 -0.18
CA ARG A 374 12.62 -7.54 0.08
C ARG A 374 13.29 -8.37 -1.01
N GLN A 375 12.55 -9.28 -1.63
CA GLN A 375 13.09 -10.25 -2.59
C GLN A 375 13.20 -9.67 -4.00
N GLY A 376 14.04 -10.29 -4.83
CA GLY A 376 14.15 -10.05 -6.26
C GLY A 376 13.03 -10.73 -7.06
N ASN A 377 13.40 -11.66 -7.95
CA ASN A 377 12.44 -12.34 -8.81
C ASN A 377 11.71 -13.46 -8.06
N VAL A 378 10.38 -13.39 -7.99
CA VAL A 378 9.55 -14.37 -7.28
C VAL A 378 8.35 -14.78 -8.12
N LEU A 379 8.08 -16.08 -8.20
CA LEU A 379 6.82 -16.66 -8.69
C LEU A 379 5.96 -17.09 -7.51
N VAL A 380 4.79 -16.49 -7.34
CA VAL A 380 3.80 -16.87 -6.34
C VAL A 380 2.67 -17.65 -7.00
N VAL A 381 2.50 -18.91 -6.62
CA VAL A 381 1.39 -19.76 -7.04
C VAL A 381 0.40 -19.92 -5.89
N SER A 382 -0.76 -19.29 -6.00
CA SER A 382 -1.75 -19.23 -4.92
C SER A 382 -3.18 -19.33 -5.45
N HIS A 383 -4.12 -18.58 -4.88
CA HIS A 383 -5.56 -18.78 -5.04
C HIS A 383 -6.29 -17.48 -5.37
N GLN A 384 -7.59 -17.57 -5.64
CA GLN A 384 -8.35 -16.46 -6.17
C GLN A 384 -8.44 -15.30 -5.18
N ALA A 385 -8.79 -15.53 -3.91
CA ALA A 385 -8.88 -14.41 -2.96
C ALA A 385 -7.51 -13.87 -2.58
N VAL A 386 -6.52 -14.76 -2.40
CA VAL A 386 -5.14 -14.39 -2.05
C VAL A 386 -4.51 -13.49 -3.11
N LEU A 387 -4.58 -13.89 -4.38
CA LEU A 387 -3.97 -13.11 -5.46
C LEU A 387 -4.67 -11.77 -5.68
N ARG A 388 -5.98 -11.67 -5.39
CA ARG A 388 -6.66 -10.38 -5.38
C ARG A 388 -6.07 -9.43 -4.33
N CYS A 389 -5.80 -9.92 -3.12
CA CYS A 389 -5.16 -9.11 -2.08
C CYS A 389 -3.75 -8.67 -2.49
N LEU A 390 -2.92 -9.58 -3.00
CA LEU A 390 -1.57 -9.26 -3.46
C LEU A 390 -1.59 -8.27 -4.64
N LEU A 391 -2.45 -8.51 -5.63
CA LEU A 391 -2.58 -7.64 -6.78
C LEU A 391 -3.09 -6.24 -6.39
N ALA A 392 -4.04 -6.17 -5.45
CA ALA A 392 -4.54 -4.90 -4.93
C ALA A 392 -3.43 -4.07 -4.26
N TYR A 393 -2.51 -4.71 -3.54
CA TYR A 393 -1.34 -4.02 -3.00
C TYR A 393 -0.47 -3.42 -4.12
N PHE A 394 -0.09 -4.19 -5.13
CA PHE A 394 0.81 -3.68 -6.19
C PHE A 394 0.13 -2.66 -7.11
N LEU A 395 -1.18 -2.79 -7.33
CA LEU A 395 -1.98 -1.91 -8.18
C LEU A 395 -2.64 -0.73 -7.46
N ASP A 396 -2.40 -0.57 -6.16
CA ASP A 396 -2.99 0.49 -5.33
C ASP A 396 -4.54 0.52 -5.42
N LYS A 397 -5.14 -0.66 -5.24
CA LYS A 397 -6.60 -0.85 -5.28
C LYS A 397 -7.19 -0.80 -3.88
N ASN A 398 -8.29 -0.06 -3.74
CA ASN A 398 -8.98 0.10 -2.47
C ASN A 398 -9.77 -1.16 -2.06
N SER A 399 -10.29 -1.15 -0.83
CA SER A 399 -11.06 -2.26 -0.26
C SER A 399 -12.37 -2.57 -1.00
N GLU A 400 -12.95 -1.62 -1.74
CA GLU A 400 -14.16 -1.85 -2.53
C GLU A 400 -13.88 -2.58 -3.84
N GLU A 401 -12.74 -2.29 -4.48
CA GLU A 401 -12.30 -2.91 -5.73
C GLU A 401 -11.65 -4.28 -5.49
N LEU A 402 -10.87 -4.43 -4.41
CA LEU A 402 -10.02 -5.59 -4.13
C LEU A 402 -10.75 -6.95 -4.26
N PRO A 403 -11.93 -7.19 -3.63
CA PRO A 403 -12.62 -8.48 -3.70
C PRO A 403 -13.15 -8.86 -5.09
N TYR A 404 -13.06 -7.95 -6.05
CA TYR A 404 -13.59 -8.08 -7.41
C TYR A 404 -12.51 -7.99 -8.50
N LEU A 405 -11.23 -7.90 -8.14
CA LEU A 405 -10.15 -7.98 -9.13
C LEU A 405 -10.21 -9.33 -9.87
N ARG A 406 -10.01 -9.28 -11.19
CA ARG A 406 -10.05 -10.47 -12.04
C ARG A 406 -8.69 -11.17 -11.99
N VAL A 407 -8.69 -12.42 -11.56
CA VAL A 407 -7.51 -13.30 -11.48
C VAL A 407 -7.89 -14.65 -12.11
N PRO A 408 -7.89 -14.75 -13.44
CA PRO A 408 -8.33 -15.94 -14.15
C PRO A 408 -7.42 -17.16 -13.86
N LEU A 409 -7.97 -18.37 -14.03
CA LEU A 409 -7.15 -19.58 -14.07
C LEU A 409 -6.25 -19.57 -15.30
N HIS A 410 -5.13 -20.27 -15.21
CA HIS A 410 -4.22 -20.53 -16.32
C HIS A 410 -3.57 -19.30 -16.98
N THR A 411 -3.54 -18.17 -16.26
CA THR A 411 -2.91 -16.93 -16.70
C THR A 411 -1.81 -16.55 -15.70
N VAL A 412 -0.63 -16.22 -16.22
CA VAL A 412 0.46 -15.63 -15.45
C VAL A 412 0.34 -14.11 -15.50
N MET A 413 0.29 -13.46 -14.34
CA MET A 413 0.35 -12.01 -14.20
C MET A 413 1.80 -11.63 -13.91
N LYS A 414 2.47 -10.98 -14.88
CA LYS A 414 3.83 -10.48 -14.73
C LYS A 414 3.78 -9.03 -14.25
N LEU A 415 4.25 -8.80 -13.02
CA LEU A 415 4.28 -7.52 -12.36
C LEU A 415 5.69 -6.93 -12.49
N THR A 416 5.79 -5.75 -13.09
CA THR A 416 7.02 -4.94 -13.14
C THR A 416 6.80 -3.67 -12.32
N PRO A 417 7.31 -3.58 -11.08
CA PRO A 417 7.29 -2.34 -10.31
C PRO A 417 8.00 -1.22 -11.08
N VAL A 418 7.38 -0.04 -11.13
CA VAL A 418 7.93 1.18 -11.74
C VAL A 418 7.81 2.32 -10.73
N ALA A 419 8.53 3.43 -10.94
CA ALA A 419 8.62 4.53 -9.96
C ALA A 419 7.30 5.00 -9.32
N TYR A 420 6.16 4.90 -10.03
CA TYR A 420 4.86 5.37 -9.53
C TYR A 420 3.76 4.31 -9.51
N GLY A 421 4.09 3.03 -9.66
CA GLY A 421 3.08 1.98 -9.70
C GLY A 421 3.65 0.63 -10.07
N CYS A 422 2.87 -0.15 -10.80
CA CYS A 422 3.27 -1.46 -11.28
C CYS A 422 2.64 -1.70 -12.64
N ARG A 423 3.44 -2.06 -13.65
CA ARG A 423 2.92 -2.59 -14.91
C ARG A 423 2.50 -4.05 -14.68
N VAL A 424 1.40 -4.46 -15.30
CA VAL A 424 0.90 -5.84 -15.27
C VAL A 424 0.69 -6.32 -16.69
N ASP A 425 1.41 -7.38 -17.03
CA ASP A 425 1.27 -8.07 -18.31
C ASP A 425 0.58 -9.42 -18.04
N LEU A 426 -0.53 -9.71 -18.75
CA LEU A 426 -1.29 -10.96 -18.62
C LEU A 426 -0.84 -11.94 -19.71
N ILE A 427 -0.44 -13.14 -19.30
CA ILE A 427 0.16 -14.15 -20.17
C ILE A 427 -0.64 -15.44 -20.04
N GLU A 428 -1.46 -15.74 -21.05
CA GLU A 428 -2.25 -16.97 -21.12
C GLU A 428 -1.40 -18.11 -21.71
N LEU A 429 -1.39 -19.27 -21.04
CA LEU A 429 -0.54 -20.39 -21.44
C LEU A 429 -1.25 -21.42 -22.35
N GLY A 430 -2.34 -21.03 -23.01
CA GLY A 430 -3.02 -21.84 -24.02
C GLY A 430 -3.71 -23.11 -23.49
N VAL A 431 -4.11 -23.12 -22.22
CA VAL A 431 -4.86 -24.22 -21.60
C VAL A 431 -6.19 -23.68 -21.07
N ASP A 432 -7.30 -24.19 -21.56
CA ASP A 432 -8.63 -23.76 -21.13
C ASP A 432 -8.90 -24.05 -19.65
N ALA A 433 -9.76 -23.25 -19.04
CA ALA A 433 -10.24 -23.44 -17.67
C ALA A 433 -11.67 -22.90 -17.50
N VAL A 434 -12.36 -23.34 -16.46
CA VAL A 434 -13.62 -22.73 -16.02
C VAL A 434 -13.40 -21.28 -15.52
N ASP A 435 -14.40 -20.41 -15.69
CA ASP A 435 -14.38 -19.09 -15.06
C ASP A 435 -14.96 -19.17 -13.64
N THR A 436 -14.17 -18.79 -12.65
CA THR A 436 -14.57 -18.74 -11.24
C THR A 436 -14.86 -17.32 -10.75
N HIS A 437 -14.85 -16.33 -11.66
CA HIS A 437 -15.10 -14.94 -11.32
C HIS A 437 -16.61 -14.66 -11.23
N ARG A 438 -17.06 -14.27 -10.03
CA ARG A 438 -18.40 -13.72 -9.80
C ARG A 438 -18.34 -12.19 -9.72
N PRO A 439 -18.99 -11.45 -10.65
CA PRO A 439 -18.99 -9.99 -10.64
C PRO A 439 -19.76 -9.44 -9.43
N LYS A 440 -19.54 -8.15 -9.11
CA LYS A 440 -20.33 -7.44 -8.10
C LYS A 440 -21.80 -7.41 -8.56
N PRO A 441 -22.78 -7.87 -7.75
CA PRO A 441 -24.19 -7.75 -8.10
C PRO A 441 -24.56 -6.29 -8.34
N ARG A 442 -25.40 -6.03 -9.35
CA ARG A 442 -25.98 -4.70 -9.53
C ARG A 442 -27.03 -4.51 -8.43
N VAL A 443 -26.86 -3.49 -7.59
CA VAL A 443 -27.88 -3.13 -6.59
C VAL A 443 -29.14 -2.71 -7.36
N SER A 444 -30.14 -3.58 -7.45
CA SER A 444 -31.48 -3.17 -7.86
C SER A 444 -32.05 -2.32 -6.73
N VAL A 445 -32.21 -1.02 -6.98
CA VAL A 445 -32.94 -0.12 -6.08
C VAL A 445 -34.39 -0.61 -6.05
N VAL A 446 -34.71 -1.54 -5.16
CA VAL A 446 -36.10 -1.84 -4.82
C VAL A 446 -36.56 -0.67 -3.97
N SER A 447 -37.25 0.27 -4.60
CA SER A 447 -38.03 1.29 -3.93
C SER A 447 -38.95 0.59 -2.93
N LYS A 448 -38.68 0.77 -1.62
CA LYS A 448 -39.65 0.48 -0.57
C LYS A 448 -40.86 1.37 -0.81
N CYS A 449 -41.81 0.89 -1.61
CA CYS A 449 -43.10 1.51 -1.77
C CYS A 449 -43.88 1.24 -0.48
N THR A 450 -43.80 2.17 0.47
CA THR A 450 -44.68 2.21 1.65
C THR A 450 -46.12 2.40 1.16
N SER A 451 -46.88 1.30 1.10
CA SER A 451 -48.32 1.35 1.04
C SER A 451 -48.85 1.83 2.39
N VAL A 452 -49.07 3.14 2.52
CA VAL A 452 -49.96 3.68 3.55
C VAL A 452 -51.39 3.49 3.03
N SER A 453 -52.03 2.44 3.51
CA SER A 453 -53.46 2.22 3.38
C SER A 453 -54.23 3.30 4.15
N ILE A 454 -54.84 4.24 3.43
CA ILE A 454 -55.87 5.12 3.96
C ILE A 454 -57.17 4.31 4.00
N ILE A 455 -57.64 4.01 5.21
CA ILE A 455 -59.00 3.52 5.47
C ILE A 455 -59.94 4.73 5.39
N LYS A 456 -61.09 4.52 4.73
CA LYS A 456 -62.19 5.48 4.55
C LYS A 456 -62.76 6.00 5.86
#